data_AF-A0A1U8LCR7-F1
#
_entry.id   AF-A0A1U8LCR7-F1
#
_cell.length_a   1.000
_cell.length_b   1.000
_cell.length_c   1.000
_cell.angle_alpha   90.00
_cell.angle_beta   90.00
_cell.angle_gamma   90.00
#
_symmetry.space_group_name_H-M   'P 1'
#
loop_
_entity.id
_entity.type
_entity.pdbx_description
1 polymer ?
#
loop_
_entity_poly.entity_id
_entity_poly.type
_entity_poly.pdbx_seq_one_letter_code
_entity_poly.pdbx_strand_id
1 'polypeptide(L)'
;MANDVITSSNSRERQFNGIFDVYRKTLKSDGIAGVYRGFNVMIPKIAVLRAVTAVSKPWQKFLLHHFQGIVLGRAVVNTFYASCRSMAIYPLDTVIRRMMMTSGAVKYRHSLHAITCIFYNEGVKSFYSGAKAQILALAVYQVYGLCLRYVVGVLRRKNTGDK
;
A
#
# COMPACT_ATOMS: atom_id res chain seq x y z
N MET A 1 9.55 4.73 9.14
CA MET A 1 10.23 3.97 8.07
C MET A 1 10.82 4.89 6.99
N ALA A 2 11.26 6.11 7.36
CA ALA A 2 11.90 7.07 6.45
C ALA A 2 13.30 7.49 6.93
N ASN A 3 13.80 6.89 8.02
CA ASN A 3 15.07 7.32 8.64
C ASN A 3 16.30 6.67 8.02
N ASP A 4 16.16 5.65 7.17
CA ASP A 4 17.32 4.97 6.57
C ASP A 4 17.83 5.65 5.28
N VAL A 5 17.28 6.82 4.92
CA VAL A 5 17.77 7.63 3.77
C VAL A 5 18.96 8.51 4.17
N ILE A 6 19.21 8.67 5.47
CA ILE A 6 20.36 9.41 6.00
C ILE A 6 21.31 8.37 6.57
N THR A 7 22.41 8.12 5.87
CA THR A 7 23.50 7.28 6.39
C THR A 7 23.97 7.84 7.73
N SER A 8 24.16 6.94 8.70
CA SER A 8 24.69 7.22 10.04
C SER A 8 26.19 7.53 10.03
N SER A 9 26.63 8.41 9.12
CA SER A 9 27.99 8.98 9.06
C SER A 9 28.00 10.27 8.24
N ASN A 10 27.74 11.40 8.90
CA ASN A 10 28.17 12.77 8.54
C ASN A 10 28.07 13.29 7.09
N SER A 11 27.38 12.62 6.17
CA SER A 11 27.28 12.99 4.76
C SER A 11 25.82 13.11 4.38
N ARG A 12 25.39 14.32 4.01
CA ARG A 12 24.04 14.61 3.46
C ARG A 12 23.91 14.05 2.02
N GLU A 13 24.48 12.91 1.74
CA GLU A 13 24.45 12.31 0.41
C GLU A 13 23.26 11.36 0.30
N ARG A 14 22.45 11.56 -0.75
CA ARG A 14 21.30 10.70 -1.03
C ARG A 14 21.82 9.31 -1.42
N GLN A 15 21.25 8.26 -0.83
CA GLN A 15 21.60 6.87 -1.16
C GLN A 15 21.41 6.57 -2.67
N PHE A 16 20.42 7.22 -3.30
CA PHE A 16 20.11 7.09 -4.73
C PHE A 16 19.79 8.46 -5.35
N ASN A 17 20.34 8.72 -6.53
CA ASN A 17 20.16 9.98 -7.27
C ASN A 17 19.06 9.93 -8.34
N GLY A 18 18.38 8.79 -8.48
CA GLY A 18 17.27 8.61 -9.41
C GLY A 18 16.90 7.14 -9.62
N ILE A 19 15.83 6.90 -10.38
CA ILE A 19 15.32 5.54 -10.67
C ILE A 19 16.39 4.70 -11.40
N PHE A 20 17.04 5.27 -12.41
CA PHE A 20 18.11 4.59 -13.15
C PHE A 20 19.32 4.25 -12.26
N ASP A 21 19.64 5.11 -11.29
CA ASP A 21 20.72 4.88 -10.33
C ASP A 21 20.37 3.73 -9.36
N VAL A 22 19.11 3.62 -8.93
CA VAL A 22 18.61 2.47 -8.14
C VAL A 22 18.82 1.18 -8.92
N TYR A 23 18.34 1.10 -10.17
CA TYR A 23 18.49 -0.11 -10.98
C TYR A 23 19.95 -0.51 -11.17
N ARG A 24 20.82 0.45 -11.52
CA ARG A 24 22.25 0.19 -11.72
C ARG A 24 22.92 -0.33 -10.45
N LYS A 25 22.65 0.30 -9.30
CA LYS A 25 23.22 -0.10 -8.00
C LYS A 25 22.70 -1.45 -7.54
N THR A 26 21.40 -1.71 -7.65
CA THR A 26 20.78 -3.00 -7.28
C THR A 26 21.28 -4.15 -8.15
N LEU A 27 21.41 -3.95 -9.47
CA LEU A 27 21.96 -4.97 -10.36
C LEU A 27 23.43 -5.26 -10.05
N LYS A 28 24.21 -4.24 -9.68
CA LYS A 28 25.62 -4.41 -9.31
C LYS A 28 25.78 -5.11 -7.94
N SER A 29 24.88 -4.89 -6.98
CA SER A 29 24.98 -5.46 -5.63
C SER A 29 24.37 -6.85 -5.49
N ASP A 30 23.13 -7.03 -5.98
CA ASP A 30 22.30 -8.21 -5.73
C ASP A 30 21.91 -8.96 -7.03
N GLY A 31 22.33 -8.46 -8.20
CA GLY A 31 21.99 -9.02 -9.50
C GLY A 31 20.48 -8.94 -9.83
N ILE A 32 20.04 -9.78 -10.79
CA ILE A 32 18.63 -9.89 -11.17
C ILE A 32 17.74 -10.30 -9.99
N ALA A 33 18.26 -11.16 -9.10
CA ALA A 33 17.51 -11.66 -7.95
C ALA A 33 17.15 -10.55 -6.95
N GLY A 34 17.97 -9.50 -6.85
CA GLY A 34 17.69 -8.33 -6.02
C GLY A 34 16.45 -7.56 -6.47
N VAL A 35 16.24 -7.43 -7.79
CA VAL A 35 15.11 -6.70 -8.38
C VAL A 35 13.78 -7.42 -8.09
N TYR A 36 13.77 -8.76 -8.05
CA TYR A 36 12.58 -9.58 -7.77
C TYR A 36 12.41 -9.94 -6.28
N ARG A 37 13.25 -9.39 -5.40
CA ARG A 37 13.20 -9.68 -3.96
C ARG A 37 11.84 -9.24 -3.39
N GLY A 38 11.09 -10.19 -2.85
CA GLY A 38 9.75 -9.97 -2.30
C GLY A 38 8.58 -10.42 -3.19
N PHE A 39 8.83 -10.86 -4.43
CA PHE A 39 7.78 -11.37 -5.33
C PHE A 39 7.00 -12.54 -4.73
N ASN A 40 7.68 -13.47 -4.05
CA ASN A 40 7.04 -14.63 -3.42
C ASN A 40 6.00 -14.25 -2.34
N VAL A 41 6.11 -13.09 -1.70
CA VAL A 41 5.11 -12.61 -0.72
C VAL A 41 3.99 -11.82 -1.39
N MET A 42 4.21 -11.34 -2.60
CA MET A 42 3.18 -10.65 -3.37
C MET A 42 2.01 -11.57 -3.73
N ILE A 43 2.29 -12.85 -4.00
CA ILE A 43 1.26 -13.86 -4.33
C ILE A 43 0.25 -14.05 -3.17
N PRO A 44 0.66 -14.45 -1.95
CA PRO A 44 -0.28 -14.61 -0.84
C PRO A 44 -0.95 -13.28 -0.45
N LYS A 45 -0.25 -12.15 -0.59
CA LYS A 45 -0.83 -10.82 -0.38
C LYS A 45 -2.02 -10.55 -1.31
N ILE A 46 -1.89 -10.85 -2.60
CA ILE A 46 -2.97 -10.69 -3.56
C ILE A 46 -4.12 -11.64 -3.24
N ALA A 47 -3.82 -12.89 -2.88
CA ALA A 47 -4.85 -13.84 -2.45
C ALA A 47 -5.66 -13.33 -1.25
N VAL A 48 -4.99 -12.84 -0.21
CA VAL A 48 -5.63 -12.24 0.99
C VAL A 48 -6.43 -10.99 0.60
N LEU A 49 -5.88 -10.11 -0.24
CA LEU A 49 -6.58 -8.93 -0.74
C LEU A 49 -7.89 -9.33 -1.42
N ARG A 50 -7.85 -10.34 -2.29
CA ARG A 50 -9.03 -10.82 -3.02
C ARG A 50 -10.04 -11.46 -2.08
N ALA A 51 -9.60 -12.34 -1.18
CA ALA A 51 -10.45 -13.00 -0.19
C ALA A 51 -11.19 -11.98 0.69
N VAL A 52 -10.47 -11.01 1.27
CA VAL A 52 -11.07 -9.97 2.12
C VAL A 52 -12.10 -9.17 1.33
N THR A 53 -11.79 -8.77 0.09
CA THR A 53 -12.77 -8.04 -0.74
C THR A 53 -13.97 -8.88 -1.14
N ALA A 54 -13.81 -10.19 -1.34
CA ALA A 54 -14.93 -11.06 -1.68
C ALA A 54 -15.92 -11.18 -0.52
N VAL A 55 -15.40 -11.37 0.70
CA VAL A 55 -16.19 -11.45 1.93
C VAL A 55 -16.87 -10.12 2.27
N SER A 56 -16.17 -8.99 2.11
CA SER A 56 -16.70 -7.68 2.49
C SER A 56 -17.68 -7.08 1.48
N LYS A 57 -17.63 -7.50 0.20
CA LYS A 57 -18.45 -6.96 -0.90
C LYS A 57 -19.96 -7.07 -0.72
N PRO A 58 -20.56 -8.21 -0.31
CA PRO A 58 -22.01 -8.30 -0.12
C PRO A 58 -22.49 -7.31 0.95
N TRP A 59 -21.79 -7.24 2.07
CA TRP A 59 -22.05 -6.30 3.15
C TRP A 59 -21.89 -4.84 2.71
N GLN A 60 -20.82 -4.53 1.99
CA GLN A 60 -20.61 -3.19 1.45
C GLN A 60 -21.74 -2.76 0.51
N LYS A 61 -22.20 -3.65 -0.38
CA LYS A 61 -23.32 -3.35 -1.29
C LYS A 61 -24.63 -3.14 -0.53
N PHE A 62 -24.90 -3.95 0.48
CA PHE A 62 -26.07 -3.81 1.35
C PHE A 62 -26.09 -2.43 2.04
N LEU A 63 -24.99 -2.03 2.68
CA LEU A 63 -24.85 -0.71 3.30
C LEU A 63 -24.95 0.43 2.28
N LEU A 64 -24.36 0.28 1.10
CA LEU A 64 -24.47 1.28 0.04
C LEU A 64 -25.90 1.41 -0.51
N HIS A 65 -26.70 0.33 -0.48
CA HIS A 65 -28.11 0.36 -0.88
C HIS A 65 -28.96 1.20 0.08
N HIS A 66 -28.73 1.06 1.39
CA HIS A 66 -29.42 1.88 2.39
C HIS A 66 -29.07 3.38 2.32
N PHE A 67 -27.85 3.73 1.91
CA PHE A 67 -27.37 5.13 1.84
C PHE A 67 -27.30 5.71 0.41
N GLN A 68 -28.12 5.21 -0.53
CA GLN A 68 -28.06 5.64 -1.94
C GLN A 68 -28.25 7.15 -2.15
N GLY A 69 -29.11 7.79 -1.36
CA GLY A 69 -29.43 9.22 -1.47
C GLY A 69 -28.38 10.16 -0.89
N ILE A 70 -27.46 9.68 -0.04
CA ILE A 70 -26.50 10.52 0.67
C ILE A 70 -25.10 10.27 0.12
N VAL A 71 -24.57 11.25 -0.63
CA VAL A 71 -23.22 11.20 -1.20
C VAL A 71 -22.15 11.00 -0.12
N LEU A 72 -22.29 11.69 1.01
CA LEU A 72 -21.39 11.55 2.15
C LEU A 72 -21.49 10.15 2.79
N GLY A 73 -22.68 9.58 2.93
CA GLY A 73 -22.89 8.24 3.47
C GLY A 73 -22.16 7.17 2.65
N ARG A 74 -22.22 7.27 1.32
CA ARG A 74 -21.45 6.39 0.42
C ARG A 74 -19.94 6.58 0.58
N ALA A 75 -19.46 7.79 0.80
CA ALA A 75 -18.04 8.08 1.01
C ALA A 75 -17.53 7.45 2.32
N VAL A 76 -18.29 7.58 3.40
CA VAL A 76 -17.96 7.00 4.71
C VAL A 76 -17.88 5.48 4.63
N VAL A 77 -18.90 4.84 4.05
CA VAL A 77 -18.93 3.37 3.87
C VAL A 77 -17.71 2.91 3.08
N ASN A 78 -17.40 3.54 1.94
CA ASN A 78 -16.24 3.16 1.12
C ASN A 78 -14.90 3.35 1.84
N THR A 79 -14.75 4.44 2.60
CA THR A 79 -13.53 4.73 3.35
C THR A 79 -13.33 3.74 4.50
N PHE A 80 -14.41 3.35 5.17
CA PHE A 80 -14.39 2.33 6.22
C PHE A 80 -13.93 0.98 5.68
N TYR A 81 -14.57 0.47 4.62
CA TYR A 81 -14.18 -0.81 4.00
C TYR A 81 -12.76 -0.77 3.43
N ALA A 82 -12.33 0.36 2.85
CA ALA A 82 -10.96 0.53 2.38
C ALA A 82 -9.94 0.46 3.52
N SER A 83 -10.26 1.02 4.68
CA SER A 83 -9.42 1.00 5.88
C SER A 83 -9.30 -0.41 6.46
N CYS A 84 -10.42 -1.12 6.64
CA CYS A 84 -10.42 -2.52 7.10
C CYS A 84 -9.60 -3.43 6.18
N ARG A 85 -9.82 -3.32 4.86
CA ARG A 85 -9.05 -4.09 3.87
C ARG A 85 -7.56 -3.80 3.96
N SER A 86 -7.19 -2.53 4.12
CA SER A 86 -5.78 -2.14 4.15
C SER A 86 -5.10 -2.58 5.44
N MET A 87 -5.80 -2.59 6.58
CA MET A 87 -5.29 -3.10 7.85
C MET A 87 -4.99 -4.62 7.77
N ALA A 88 -5.88 -5.39 7.14
CA ALA A 88 -5.70 -6.84 6.99
C ALA A 88 -4.46 -7.22 6.17
N ILE A 89 -4.09 -6.39 5.19
CA ILE A 89 -2.97 -6.66 4.26
C ILE A 89 -1.66 -6.02 4.75
N TYR A 90 -1.77 -5.02 5.64
CA TYR A 90 -0.66 -4.24 6.18
C TYR A 90 0.55 -5.08 6.66
N PRO A 91 0.40 -6.20 7.40
CA PRO A 91 1.57 -6.99 7.81
C PRO A 91 2.34 -7.58 6.63
N LEU A 92 1.66 -8.05 5.58
CA LEU A 92 2.30 -8.56 4.37
C LEU A 92 2.98 -7.45 3.57
N ASP A 93 2.37 -6.27 3.49
CA ASP A 93 2.97 -5.08 2.88
C ASP A 93 4.26 -4.66 3.61
N THR A 94 4.26 -4.68 4.94
CA THR A 94 5.44 -4.35 5.75
C THR A 94 6.59 -5.34 5.51
N VAL A 95 6.29 -6.63 5.42
CA VAL A 95 7.30 -7.67 5.13
C VAL A 95 7.92 -7.48 3.74
N ILE A 96 7.10 -7.23 2.72
CA ILE A 96 7.57 -6.96 1.36
C ILE A 96 8.47 -5.73 1.32
N ARG A 97 8.01 -4.61 1.91
CA ARG A 97 8.80 -3.37 1.95
C ARG A 97 10.14 -3.58 2.63
N ARG A 98 10.17 -4.28 3.78
CA ARG A 98 11.41 -4.57 4.50
C ARG A 98 12.37 -5.42 3.68
N MET A 99 11.88 -6.41 2.97
CA MET A 99 12.71 -7.23 2.07
C MET A 99 13.23 -6.44 0.86
N MET A 100 12.43 -5.53 0.29
CA MET A 100 12.85 -4.68 -0.83
C MET A 100 13.88 -3.62 -0.42
N MET A 101 13.73 -3.07 0.80
CA MET A 101 14.65 -2.06 1.35
C MET A 101 16.02 -2.64 1.74
N THR A 102 16.21 -3.96 1.70
CA THR A 102 17.49 -4.60 2.03
C THR A 102 18.46 -4.69 0.84
N SER A 103 18.37 -3.77 -0.13
CA SER A 103 19.27 -3.78 -1.29
C SER A 103 20.71 -3.43 -0.85
N GLY A 104 21.68 -4.31 -1.15
CA GLY A 104 23.09 -4.17 -0.76
C GLY A 104 23.55 -5.00 0.44
N ALA A 105 22.63 -5.59 1.22
CA ALA A 105 22.96 -6.53 2.30
C ALA A 105 21.93 -7.65 2.38
N VAL A 106 22.34 -8.91 2.24
CA VAL A 106 21.43 -10.07 2.27
C VAL A 106 21.02 -10.38 3.71
N LYS A 107 20.07 -9.62 4.27
CA LYS A 107 19.55 -9.85 5.63
C LYS A 107 18.51 -10.97 5.71
N TYR A 108 17.80 -11.24 4.62
CA TYR A 108 16.70 -12.20 4.59
C TYR A 108 16.88 -13.21 3.46
N ARG A 109 16.94 -14.50 3.81
CA ARG A 109 17.11 -15.61 2.86
C ARG A 109 15.79 -16.00 2.18
N HIS A 110 14.71 -16.06 2.95
CA HIS A 110 13.35 -16.38 2.49
C HIS A 110 12.30 -15.55 3.23
N SER A 111 11.09 -15.50 2.69
CA SER A 111 9.98 -14.70 3.23
C SER A 111 9.57 -15.10 4.66
N LEU A 112 9.57 -16.40 4.97
CA LEU A 112 9.26 -16.90 6.31
C LEU A 112 10.33 -16.49 7.33
N HIS A 113 11.60 -16.56 6.92
CA HIS A 113 12.72 -16.08 7.74
C HIS A 113 12.63 -14.57 8.00
N ALA A 114 12.16 -13.79 7.02
CA ALA A 114 11.91 -12.37 7.25
C ALA A 114 10.82 -12.14 8.30
N ILE A 115 9.71 -12.87 8.22
CA ILE A 115 8.61 -12.74 9.19
C ILE A 115 9.08 -13.09 10.60
N THR A 116 9.77 -14.22 10.78
CA THR A 116 10.24 -14.67 12.10
C THR A 116 11.29 -13.72 12.67
N CYS A 117 12.26 -13.25 11.87
CA CYS A 117 13.25 -12.28 12.31
C CYS A 117 12.60 -10.94 12.70
N ILE A 118 11.61 -10.45 11.96
CA ILE A 118 10.91 -9.20 12.31
C ILE A 118 10.14 -9.40 13.61
N PHE A 119 9.43 -10.52 13.74
CA PHE A 119 8.66 -10.83 14.93
C PHE A 119 9.53 -10.92 16.19
N TYR A 120 10.68 -11.60 16.11
CA TYR A 120 11.59 -11.78 17.24
C TYR A 120 12.32 -10.48 17.62
N ASN A 121 12.81 -9.71 16.64
CA ASN A 121 13.63 -8.53 16.92
C ASN A 121 12.82 -7.27 17.26
N GLU A 122 11.61 -7.12 16.73
CA GLU A 122 10.85 -5.87 16.83
C GLU A 122 9.40 -6.04 17.32
N GLY A 123 8.91 -7.28 17.37
CA GLY A 123 7.56 -7.60 17.84
C GLY A 123 6.43 -7.21 16.88
N VAL A 124 5.20 -7.51 17.31
CA VAL A 124 3.97 -7.37 16.50
C VAL A 124 3.67 -5.91 16.14
N LYS A 125 4.02 -4.97 17.02
CA LYS A 125 3.79 -3.53 16.82
C LYS A 125 4.50 -2.99 15.57
N SER A 126 5.65 -3.58 15.23
CA SER A 126 6.43 -3.17 14.08
C SER A 126 5.72 -3.41 12.74
N PHE A 127 4.92 -4.47 12.65
CA PHE A 127 4.16 -4.78 11.44
C PHE A 127 3.14 -3.69 11.10
N TYR A 128 2.58 -3.00 12.10
CA TYR A 128 1.58 -1.94 11.94
C TYR A 128 2.17 -0.52 12.03
N SER A 129 3.49 -0.41 12.13
CA SER A 129 4.17 0.89 12.13
C SER A 129 3.98 1.56 10.77
N GLY A 130 3.29 2.71 10.76
CA GLY A 130 2.88 3.45 9.56
C GLY A 130 1.43 3.25 9.11
N ALA A 131 0.65 2.38 9.78
CA ALA A 131 -0.74 2.11 9.39
C ALA A 131 -1.60 3.39 9.36
N LYS A 132 -1.35 4.32 10.29
CA LYS A 132 -2.01 5.62 10.34
C LYS A 132 -1.77 6.45 9.07
N ALA A 133 -0.54 6.49 8.56
CA ALA A 133 -0.20 7.21 7.33
C ALA A 133 -0.87 6.56 6.11
N GLN A 134 -0.95 5.24 6.09
CA GLN A 134 -1.65 4.53 5.02
C GLN A 134 -3.17 4.78 5.05
N ILE A 135 -3.79 4.82 6.23
CA ILE A 135 -5.22 5.18 6.37
C ILE A 135 -5.45 6.62 5.89
N LEU A 136 -4.57 7.57 6.26
CA LEU A 136 -4.68 8.96 5.82
C LEU A 136 -4.57 9.08 4.29
N ALA A 137 -3.60 8.41 3.67
CA ALA A 137 -3.45 8.40 2.22
C ALA A 137 -4.69 7.84 1.50
N LEU A 138 -5.31 6.81 2.07
CA LEU A 138 -6.56 6.25 1.54
C LEU A 138 -7.73 7.22 1.66
N ALA A 139 -7.85 7.93 2.79
CA ALA A 139 -8.88 8.95 2.95
C ALA A 139 -8.75 10.04 1.88
N VAL A 140 -7.54 10.54 1.63
CA VAL A 140 -7.27 11.52 0.56
C VAL A 140 -7.65 10.97 -0.82
N TYR A 141 -7.27 9.73 -1.12
CA TYR A 141 -7.62 9.08 -2.38
C TYR A 141 -9.14 8.98 -2.59
N GLN A 142 -9.90 8.67 -1.54
CA GLN A 142 -11.37 8.59 -1.64
C GLN A 142 -12.02 9.96 -1.84
N VAL A 143 -11.52 11.00 -1.18
CA VAL A 143 -11.99 12.38 -1.39
C VAL A 143 -11.74 12.82 -2.83
N TYR A 144 -10.55 12.57 -3.36
CA TYR A 144 -10.23 12.88 -4.75
C TYR A 144 -11.11 12.10 -5.73
N GLY A 145 -11.32 10.81 -5.50
CA GLY A 145 -12.22 9.99 -6.32
C GLY A 145 -13.67 10.47 -6.31
N LEU A 146 -14.14 11.01 -5.19
CA LEU A 146 -15.48 11.61 -5.08
C LEU A 146 -15.57 12.91 -5.87
N CYS A 147 -14.55 13.77 -5.78
CA CYS A 147 -14.43 15.00 -6.55
C CYS A 147 -14.44 14.71 -8.06
N LEU A 148 -13.65 13.74 -8.52
CA LEU A 148 -13.64 13.33 -9.93
C LEU A 148 -15.00 12.81 -10.40
N ARG A 149 -15.69 11.99 -9.60
CA ARG A 149 -17.04 11.51 -9.95
C ARG A 149 -18.05 12.65 -10.04
N TYR A 150 -17.92 13.66 -9.18
CA TYR A 150 -18.76 14.86 -9.25
C TYR A 150 -18.48 15.64 -10.53
N VAL A 151 -17.22 15.91 -10.85
CA VAL A 151 -16.81 16.61 -12.09
C VAL A 151 -17.29 15.86 -13.33
N VAL A 152 -17.09 14.54 -13.39
CA VAL A 152 -17.60 13.70 -14.50
C VAL A 152 -19.12 13.74 -14.56
N GLY A 153 -19.81 13.77 -13.42
CA GLY A 153 -21.27 13.92 -13.36
C GLY A 153 -21.75 15.25 -13.94
N VAL A 154 -21.05 16.35 -13.64
CA VAL A 154 -21.34 17.69 -14.19
C VAL A 154 -21.06 17.74 -15.69
N LEU A 155 -19.91 17.21 -16.13
CA LEU A 155 -19.56 17.14 -17.55
C LEU A 155 -20.55 16.28 -18.34
N ARG A 156 -21.00 15.16 -17.77
CA ARG A 156 -22.00 14.29 -18.42
C ARG A 156 -23.34 15.00 -18.59
N ARG A 157 -23.79 15.79 -17.61
CA ARG A 157 -25.02 16.61 -17.74
C ARG A 157 -24.90 17.64 -18.85
N LYS A 158 -23.75 18.31 -18.99
CA LYS A 158 -23.51 19.24 -20.10
C LYS A 158 -23.57 18.55 -21.46
N ASN A 159 -23.02 17.34 -21.58
CA ASN A 159 -23.00 16.59 -22.84
C ASN A 159 -24.37 15.98 -23.23
N THR A 160 -25.34 15.94 -22.31
CA THR A 160 -26.70 15.43 -22.56
C THR A 160 -27.72 16.56 -22.73
N GLY A 161 -27.38 17.80 -22.34
CA GLY A 161 -28.25 18.98 -22.48
C GLY A 161 -28.07 19.77 -23.77
N ASP A 162 -27.32 19.25 -24.74
CA ASP A 162 -27.12 19.83 -26.07
C ASP A 162 -27.78 18.96 -27.17
N LYS A 163 -29.04 18.59 -26.92
CA LYS A 163 -29.98 18.02 -27.89
C LYS A 163 -31.37 18.55 -27.63
#